data_AF-A0A2N7PPF5-F1
#
_entry.id   AF-A0A2N7PPF5-F1
#
_cell.length_a   1.000
_cell.length_b   1.000
_cell.length_c   1.000
_cell.angle_alpha   90.00
_cell.angle_beta   90.00
_cell.angle_gamma   90.00
#
_symmetry.space_group_name_H-M   'P 1'
#
loop_
_entity.id
_entity.type
_entity.pdbx_description
1 polymer ?
#
loop_
_entity_poly.entity_id
_entity_poly.type
_entity_poly.pdbx_seq_one_letter_code
_entity_poly.pdbx_strand_id
1 'polypeptide(L)'
;LLLRAGYQTATVAKLFEKVHSIEKEGKTIDKNLYEKAKDLYIEALYRVIFIGAENSLGFHNPQEAMRVLGDAISFASKSEALLRQILSQAGVKVPSKIDLELPKYLNNRGEKRLNFKPEQEIKDPFETQSYIEKILK
;
A
#
# COMPACT_ATOMS: atom_id res chain seq x y z
N LEU A 1 -6.25 11.00 -6.20
CA LEU A 1 -4.91 10.60 -5.69
C LEU A 1 -5.00 9.71 -4.45
N LEU A 2 -5.92 9.98 -3.50
CA LEU A 2 -6.05 9.24 -2.24
C LEU A 2 -6.11 7.71 -2.43
N LEU A 3 -6.97 7.23 -3.33
CA LEU A 3 -7.09 5.79 -3.61
C LEU A 3 -5.79 5.18 -4.12
N ARG A 4 -5.13 5.83 -5.09
CA ARG A 4 -3.84 5.36 -5.63
C ARG A 4 -2.75 5.32 -4.56
N ALA A 5 -2.67 6.34 -3.71
CA ALA A 5 -1.76 6.35 -2.56
C ALA A 5 -2.07 5.20 -1.59
N GLY A 6 -3.35 5.01 -1.25
CA GLY A 6 -3.80 3.92 -0.37
C GLY A 6 -3.48 2.53 -0.91
N TYR A 7 -3.77 2.25 -2.18
CA TYR A 7 -3.43 0.98 -2.83
C TYR A 7 -1.92 0.73 -2.87
N GLN A 8 -1.13 1.77 -3.17
CA GLN A 8 0.33 1.68 -3.15
C GLN A 8 0.85 1.36 -1.73
N THR A 9 0.34 2.03 -0.71
CA THR A 9 0.69 1.75 0.70
C THR A 9 0.26 0.35 1.14
N ALA A 10 -0.89 -0.16 0.67
CA ALA A 10 -1.33 -1.53 0.94
C ALA A 10 -0.40 -2.58 0.28
N THR A 11 0.06 -2.34 -0.95
CA THR A 11 1.06 -3.17 -1.62
C THR A 11 2.34 -3.28 -0.81
N VAL A 12 2.84 -2.14 -0.29
CA VAL A 12 4.03 -2.11 0.58
C VAL A 12 3.80 -2.92 1.85
N ALA A 13 2.63 -2.83 2.47
CA ALA A 13 2.30 -3.62 3.67
C ALA A 13 2.33 -5.14 3.38
N LYS A 14 1.83 -5.57 2.21
CA LYS A 14 1.93 -6.98 1.77
C LYS A 14 3.36 -7.43 1.51
N LEU A 15 4.22 -6.55 1.01
CA LEU A 15 5.63 -6.84 0.85
C LEU A 15 6.33 -7.00 2.21
N PHE A 16 5.98 -6.22 3.23
CA PHE A 16 6.44 -6.45 4.60
C PHE A 16 5.99 -7.81 5.13
N GLU A 17 4.72 -8.17 4.95
CA GLU A 17 4.21 -9.51 5.33
C GLU A 17 5.04 -10.62 4.68
N LYS A 18 5.40 -10.46 3.39
CA LYS A 18 6.26 -11.41 2.68
C LYS A 18 7.69 -11.46 3.24
N VAL A 19 8.29 -10.31 3.54
CA VAL A 19 9.63 -10.23 4.16
C VAL A 19 9.64 -10.94 5.51
N HIS A 20 8.64 -10.69 6.36
CA HIS A 20 8.54 -11.37 7.66
C HIS A 20 8.30 -12.87 7.54
N SER A 21 7.54 -13.32 6.52
CA SER A 21 7.36 -14.75 6.25
C SER A 21 8.69 -15.43 5.95
N ILE A 22 9.50 -14.86 5.05
CA ILE A 22 10.76 -15.49 4.64
C ILE A 22 11.84 -15.43 5.74
N GLU A 23 11.80 -14.40 6.59
CA GLU A 23 12.66 -14.31 7.76
C GLU A 23 12.32 -15.41 8.77
N LYS A 24 11.03 -15.68 9.00
CA LYS A 24 10.57 -16.82 9.82
C LYS A 24 10.96 -18.17 9.24
N GLU A 25 11.06 -18.28 7.92
CA GLU A 25 11.58 -19.46 7.21
C GLU A 25 13.12 -19.58 7.27
N GLY A 26 13.82 -18.64 7.94
CA GLY A 26 15.25 -18.67 8.14
C GLY A 26 16.08 -18.00 7.05
N LYS A 27 15.45 -17.30 6.10
CA LYS A 27 16.20 -16.51 5.11
C LYS A 27 16.78 -15.25 5.74
N THR A 28 18.05 -14.98 5.45
CA THR A 28 18.70 -13.72 5.84
C THR A 28 18.10 -12.55 5.07
N ILE A 29 17.74 -11.49 5.80
CA ILE A 29 17.28 -10.22 5.24
C ILE A 29 18.31 -9.12 5.48
N ASP A 30 18.45 -8.18 4.54
CA ASP A 30 19.26 -6.98 4.75
C ASP A 30 18.52 -6.01 5.70
N LYS A 31 18.97 -5.98 6.96
CA LYS A 31 18.36 -5.15 8.00
C LYS A 31 18.47 -3.65 7.71
N ASN A 32 19.53 -3.18 7.04
CA ASN A 32 19.69 -1.76 6.73
C ASN A 32 18.68 -1.31 5.67
N LEU A 33 18.47 -2.12 4.63
CA LEU A 33 17.42 -1.86 3.63
C LEU A 33 16.03 -1.95 4.26
N TYR A 34 15.81 -2.90 5.17
CA TYR A 34 14.54 -3.07 5.87
C TYR A 34 14.17 -1.82 6.69
N GLU A 35 15.10 -1.31 7.51
CA GLU A 35 14.85 -0.12 8.33
C GLU A 35 14.52 1.10 7.46
N LYS A 36 15.26 1.32 6.36
CA LYS A 36 14.94 2.39 5.40
C LYS A 36 13.56 2.21 4.77
N ALA A 37 13.21 0.99 4.37
CA ALA A 37 11.89 0.71 3.80
C ALA A 37 10.77 0.99 4.81
N LYS A 38 11.00 0.66 6.09
CA LYS A 38 10.05 0.89 7.19
C LYS A 38 9.81 2.37 7.41
N ASP A 39 10.87 3.16 7.48
CA ASP A 39 10.75 4.62 7.67
C ASP A 39 9.97 5.27 6.50
N LEU A 40 10.30 4.90 5.26
CA LEU A 40 9.58 5.36 4.08
C LEU A 40 8.10 4.93 4.09
N TYR A 41 7.80 3.70 4.53
CA TYR A 41 6.42 3.22 4.64
C TYR A 41 5.63 4.01 5.68
N ILE A 42 6.23 4.30 6.84
CA ILE A 42 5.60 5.09 7.90
C ILE A 42 5.28 6.51 7.41
N GLU A 43 6.22 7.15 6.69
CA GLU A 43 5.99 8.47 6.07
C GLU A 43 4.80 8.43 5.09
N ALA A 44 4.70 7.39 4.25
CA ALA A 44 3.57 7.23 3.34
C ALA A 44 2.25 6.99 4.09
N LEU A 45 2.26 6.08 5.07
CA LEU A 45 1.09 5.69 5.84
C LEU A 45 0.47 6.88 6.58
N TYR A 46 1.29 7.69 7.25
CA TYR A 46 0.79 8.86 7.97
C TYR A 46 0.14 9.88 7.05
N ARG A 47 0.66 10.09 5.84
CA ARG A 47 0.07 11.02 4.85
C ARG A 47 -1.25 10.52 4.30
N VAL A 48 -1.35 9.22 4.01
CA VAL A 48 -2.61 8.60 3.58
C VAL A 48 -3.66 8.70 4.70
N ILE A 49 -3.29 8.41 5.94
CA ILE A 49 -4.19 8.53 7.10
C ILE A 49 -4.61 9.98 7.32
N PHE A 50 -3.67 10.93 7.25
CA PHE A 50 -3.94 12.35 7.45
C PHE A 50 -5.01 12.87 6.49
N ILE A 51 -4.85 12.61 5.19
CA ILE A 51 -5.85 13.03 4.18
C ILE A 51 -7.11 12.14 4.22
N GLY A 52 -6.97 10.84 4.47
CA GLY A 52 -8.11 9.91 4.52
C GLY A 52 -9.02 10.10 5.74
N ALA A 53 -8.50 10.68 6.82
CA ALA A 53 -9.28 11.03 8.02
C ALA A 53 -9.93 12.43 7.93
N GLU A 54 -9.52 13.24 6.95
CA GLU A 54 -10.06 14.58 6.72
C GLU A 54 -11.33 14.48 5.84
N ASN A 55 -12.42 15.16 6.26
CA ASN A 55 -13.76 14.91 5.70
C ASN A 55 -14.10 15.73 4.45
N SER A 56 -13.25 16.67 4.02
CA SER A 56 -13.48 17.50 2.83
C SER A 56 -12.99 16.88 1.53
N LEU A 57 -12.30 15.73 1.61
CA LEU A 57 -11.65 15.07 0.48
C LEU A 57 -10.67 16.01 -0.26
N GLY A 58 -10.08 16.96 0.49
CA GLY A 58 -9.14 17.96 -0.02
C GLY A 58 -9.75 19.30 -0.40
N PHE A 59 -11.08 19.50 -0.34
CA PHE A 59 -11.70 20.78 -0.70
C PHE A 59 -11.23 21.94 0.21
N HIS A 60 -10.95 21.68 1.49
CA HIS A 60 -10.44 22.71 2.41
C HIS A 60 -9.07 23.28 2.00
N ASN A 61 -8.22 22.48 1.35
CA ASN A 61 -6.92 22.94 0.84
C ASN A 61 -6.44 22.03 -0.31
N PRO A 62 -6.92 22.23 -1.55
CA PRO A 62 -6.72 21.29 -2.64
C PRO A 62 -5.25 21.05 -2.99
N GLN A 63 -4.45 22.12 -3.05
CA GLN A 63 -3.03 22.03 -3.39
C GLN A 63 -2.25 21.27 -2.33
N GLU A 64 -2.54 21.51 -1.05
CA GLU A 64 -1.87 20.81 0.04
C GLU A 64 -2.27 19.33 0.09
N ALA A 65 -3.56 19.02 -0.09
CA ALA A 65 -4.01 17.63 -0.17
C ALA A 65 -3.33 16.88 -1.32
N MET A 66 -3.18 17.52 -2.48
CA MET A 66 -2.45 16.94 -3.61
C MET A 66 -0.96 16.75 -3.31
N ARG A 67 -0.30 17.73 -2.67
CA ARG A 67 1.11 17.63 -2.26
C ARG A 67 1.32 16.46 -1.30
N VAL A 68 0.51 16.37 -0.25
CA VAL A 68 0.59 15.30 0.76
C VAL A 68 0.37 13.93 0.14
N LEU A 69 -0.61 13.78 -0.77
CA LEU A 69 -0.86 12.51 -1.45
C LEU A 69 0.21 12.16 -2.49
N GLY A 70 0.78 13.15 -3.18
CA GLY A 70 1.92 12.96 -4.07
C GLY A 70 3.16 12.46 -3.32
N ASP A 71 3.45 13.07 -2.17
CA ASP A 71 4.52 12.63 -1.27
C ASP A 71 4.25 11.20 -0.78
N ALA A 72 3.02 10.87 -0.38
CA ALA A 72 2.65 9.52 0.06
C ALA A 72 2.97 8.45 -1.00
N ILE A 73 2.64 8.72 -2.27
CA ILE A 73 2.97 7.83 -3.39
C ILE A 73 4.49 7.71 -3.54
N SER A 74 5.23 8.83 -3.51
CA SER A 74 6.69 8.83 -3.63
C SER A 74 7.36 7.98 -2.55
N PHE A 75 6.97 8.17 -1.29
CA PHE A 75 7.48 7.40 -0.15
C PHE A 75 7.13 5.91 -0.28
N ALA A 76 5.88 5.58 -0.60
CA ALA A 76 5.45 4.20 -0.73
C ALA A 76 6.16 3.47 -1.91
N SER A 77 6.35 4.13 -3.05
CA SER A 77 7.09 3.55 -4.18
C SER A 77 8.57 3.32 -3.88
N LYS A 78 9.22 4.20 -3.11
CA LYS A 78 10.61 3.96 -2.66
C LYS A 78 10.68 2.81 -1.66
N SER A 79 9.72 2.72 -0.74
CA SER A 79 9.62 1.59 0.19
C SER A 79 9.43 0.26 -0.54
N GLU A 80 8.51 0.19 -1.51
CA GLU A 80 8.30 -0.99 -2.35
C GLU A 80 9.59 -1.43 -3.06
N ALA A 81 10.34 -0.49 -3.65
CA ALA A 81 11.57 -0.81 -4.35
C ALA A 81 12.61 -1.48 -3.43
N LEU A 82 12.78 -0.97 -2.21
CA LEU A 82 13.69 -1.54 -1.21
C LEU A 82 13.24 -2.94 -0.76
N LEU A 83 11.93 -3.13 -0.52
CA LEU A 83 11.40 -4.45 -0.12
C LEU A 83 11.55 -5.49 -1.24
N ARG A 84 11.31 -5.10 -2.49
CA ARG A 84 11.55 -5.96 -3.66
C ARG A 84 13.03 -6.32 -3.79
N GLN A 85 13.93 -5.38 -3.52
CA GLN A 85 15.37 -5.65 -3.50
C GLN A 85 15.74 -6.66 -2.42
N ILE A 86 15.23 -6.51 -1.19
CA ILE A 86 15.46 -7.46 -0.09
C ILE A 86 14.97 -8.86 -0.47
N LEU A 87 13.74 -8.97 -0.97
CA LEU A 87 13.15 -10.25 -1.39
C LEU A 87 13.97 -10.89 -2.52
N SER A 88 14.39 -10.11 -3.51
CA SER A 88 15.23 -10.58 -4.61
C SER A 88 16.60 -11.07 -4.12
N GLN A 89 17.26 -10.35 -3.19
CA GLN A 89 18.53 -10.76 -2.59
C GLN A 89 18.39 -12.07 -1.80
N ALA A 90 17.23 -12.31 -1.18
CA ALA A 90 16.89 -13.57 -0.52
C ALA A 90 16.46 -14.69 -1.50
N GLY A 91 16.62 -14.49 -2.81
CA GLY A 91 16.25 -15.46 -3.85
C GLY A 91 14.74 -15.69 -3.96
N VAL A 92 13.91 -14.73 -3.55
CA VAL A 92 12.45 -14.80 -3.63
C VAL A 92 11.99 -14.09 -4.89
N LYS A 93 11.31 -14.82 -5.77
CA LYS A 93 10.66 -14.22 -6.94
C LYS A 93 9.41 -13.45 -6.48
N VAL A 94 9.43 -12.13 -6.67
CA VAL A 94 8.29 -11.26 -6.37
C VAL A 94 7.53 -10.97 -7.66
N PRO A 95 6.21 -11.23 -7.73
CA PRO A 95 5.43 -10.91 -8.93
C PRO A 95 5.34 -9.39 -9.16
N SER A 96 5.11 -8.98 -10.41
CA SER A 96 4.85 -7.58 -10.77
C SER A 96 3.64 -7.04 -10.01
N LYS A 97 2.52 -7.78 -10.04
CA LYS A 97 1.30 -7.52 -9.26
C LYS A 97 1.33 -8.27 -7.94
N ILE A 98 1.24 -7.54 -6.82
CA ILE A 98 1.03 -8.12 -5.49
C ILE A 98 -0.47 -8.32 -5.28
N ASP A 99 -0.87 -9.53 -4.88
CA ASP A 99 -2.24 -9.79 -4.44
C ASP A 99 -2.45 -9.18 -3.05
N LEU A 100 -3.43 -8.29 -2.94
CA LEU A 100 -3.78 -7.64 -1.69
C LEU A 100 -4.70 -8.49 -0.82
N GLU A 101 -5.32 -9.55 -1.38
CA GLU A 101 -6.26 -10.41 -0.66
C GLU A 101 -7.38 -9.61 0.02
N LEU A 102 -7.83 -8.49 -0.58
CA LEU A 102 -8.81 -7.58 0.03
C LEU A 102 -10.07 -8.27 0.57
N PRO A 103 -10.64 -9.32 -0.07
CA PRO A 103 -11.76 -10.04 0.49
C PRO A 103 -11.54 -10.56 1.92
N LYS A 104 -10.30 -10.88 2.31
CA LYS A 104 -9.91 -11.28 3.67
C LYS A 104 -10.14 -10.18 4.70
N TYR A 105 -9.98 -8.92 4.30
CA TYR A 105 -10.04 -7.77 5.18
C TYR A 105 -11.40 -7.06 5.14
N LEU A 106 -12.14 -7.18 4.03
CA LEU A 106 -13.42 -6.48 3.83
C LEU A 106 -14.64 -7.28 4.31
N ASN A 107 -14.50 -8.59 4.51
CA ASN A 107 -15.58 -9.50 4.92
C ASN A 107 -15.37 -10.06 6.33
N ASN A 108 -16.47 -10.52 6.95
CA ASN A 108 -16.47 -11.12 8.30
C ASN A 108 -15.81 -10.23 9.37
N ARG A 109 -15.98 -8.91 9.29
CA ARG A 109 -15.30 -7.94 10.17
C ARG A 109 -15.99 -7.80 11.54
N GLY A 110 -15.21 -7.98 12.60
CA GLY A 110 -15.62 -7.77 13.99
C GLY A 110 -16.74 -8.70 14.47
N GLU A 111 -17.28 -8.41 15.65
CA GLU A 111 -18.34 -9.22 16.28
C GLU A 111 -19.60 -9.35 15.40
N LYS A 112 -19.92 -8.28 14.67
CA LYS A 112 -21.11 -8.20 13.80
C LYS A 112 -20.91 -8.85 12.43
N ARG A 113 -19.73 -9.42 12.14
CA ARG A 113 -19.38 -10.06 10.87
C ARG A 113 -19.73 -9.19 9.65
N LEU A 114 -19.34 -7.92 9.69
CA LEU A 114 -19.67 -6.96 8.62
C LEU A 114 -18.98 -7.36 7.31
N ASN A 115 -19.74 -7.38 6.22
CA ASN A 115 -19.26 -7.74 4.89
C ASN A 115 -19.03 -6.53 3.99
N PHE A 116 -18.35 -6.76 2.86
CA PHE A 116 -18.17 -5.76 1.83
C PHE A 116 -19.50 -5.42 1.16
N LYS A 117 -19.73 -4.13 0.92
CA LYS A 117 -20.90 -3.59 0.22
C LYS A 117 -20.43 -2.94 -1.08
N PRO A 118 -20.42 -3.66 -2.21
CA PRO A 118 -19.88 -3.15 -3.47
C PRO A 118 -20.59 -1.88 -3.95
N GLU A 119 -21.87 -1.71 -3.60
CA GLU A 119 -22.66 -0.51 -3.91
C GLU A 119 -22.19 0.76 -3.17
N GLN A 120 -21.35 0.62 -2.13
CA GLN A 120 -20.78 1.73 -1.37
C GLN A 120 -19.32 2.02 -1.73
N GLU A 121 -18.76 1.30 -2.71
CA GLU A 121 -17.38 1.49 -3.14
C GLU A 121 -17.22 2.78 -3.96
N ILE A 122 -16.34 3.67 -3.51
CA ILE A 122 -15.87 4.81 -4.30
C ILE A 122 -14.61 4.38 -5.05
N LYS A 123 -14.75 4.18 -6.37
CA LYS A 123 -13.64 3.78 -7.26
C LYS A 123 -12.79 4.98 -7.67
N ASP A 124 -11.61 4.71 -8.23
CA ASP A 124 -10.78 5.74 -8.83
C ASP A 124 -11.53 6.39 -10.00
N PRO A 125 -11.93 7.68 -9.89
CA PRO A 125 -12.76 8.32 -10.91
C PRO A 125 -12.03 8.50 -12.25
N PHE A 126 -10.69 8.33 -12.28
CA PHE A 126 -9.88 8.39 -13.50
C PHE A 126 -9.52 7.02 -14.05
N GLU A 127 -9.99 5.94 -13.42
CA GLU A 127 -9.69 4.54 -13.76
C GLU A 127 -8.19 4.20 -13.81
N THR A 128 -7.32 5.10 -13.33
CA THR A 128 -5.87 4.98 -13.47
C THR A 128 -5.36 3.78 -12.69
N GLN A 129 -5.86 3.57 -11.47
CA GLN A 129 -5.56 2.39 -10.68
C GLN A 129 -5.92 1.09 -11.43
N SER A 130 -7.12 1.02 -11.99
CA SER A 130 -7.59 -0.16 -12.73
C SER A 130 -6.77 -0.38 -14.01
N TYR A 131 -6.36 0.69 -14.69
CA TYR A 131 -5.49 0.62 -15.86
C TYR A 131 -4.11 0.07 -15.52
N ILE A 132 -3.49 0.56 -14.44
CA ILE A 132 -2.21 0.03 -13.93
C ILE A 132 -2.34 -1.47 -13.63
N GLU A 133 -3.39 -1.88 -12.93
CA GLU A 133 -3.60 -3.28 -12.57
C GLU A 133 -3.82 -4.20 -13.77
N LYS A 134 -4.39 -3.69 -14.88
CA LYS A 134 -4.54 -4.43 -16.14
C LYS A 134 -3.18 -4.63 -16.83
N ILE A 135 -2.29 -3.64 -16.78
CA ILE A 135 -0.94 -3.73 -17.35
C ILE A 135 -0.07 -4.72 -16.57
N LEU A 136 -0.23 -4.78 -15.24
CA LEU A 136 0.58 -5.64 -14.37
C LEU A 136 0.11 -7.11 -14.31
N LYS A 137 -1.08 -7.42 -14.86
CA LYS A 137 -1.61 -8.79 -14.98
C LYS A 137 -0.89 -9.56 -16.08
#